data_AF-A0A2I4ELS1-F1
#
_entry.id   AF-A0A2I4ELS1-F1
#
_cell.length_a   1.000
_cell.length_b   1.000
_cell.length_c   1.000
_cell.angle_alpha   90.00
_cell.angle_beta   90.00
_cell.angle_gamma   90.00
#
_symmetry.space_group_name_H-M   'P 1'
#
loop_
_entity.id
_entity.type
_entity.pdbx_description
1 polymer ?
#
loop_
_entity_poly.entity_id
_entity_poly.type
_entity_poly.pdbx_seq_one_letter_code
_entity_poly.pdbx_strand_id
1 'polypeptide(L)'
;MEMPMHIGKLKCLQTLTKFVISKRTGCSIRELGKLANLQGALSILDLENVESFNDAKGASLRNKTDLKVLELNWKEGSNTKISESQSNVINGLQPHRNLNSLTIMYYMGGRFPNWVGDHSFSKVTSIHLEKCQYCSSLPALGLLPSLQNLSIVGFDGIVNVGEEFYGSTGSSSIKPFGALKVLKFEQMLN
;
A
#
# COMPACT_ATOMS: atom_id res chain seq x y z
N MET A 1 8.69 -16.27 10.92
CA MET A 1 9.61 -16.39 9.76
C MET A 1 10.57 -15.23 9.85
N GLU A 2 11.86 -15.44 9.59
CA GLU A 2 12.86 -14.38 9.71
C GLU A 2 13.61 -14.20 8.39
N MET A 3 13.92 -12.95 8.03
CA MET A 3 14.72 -12.65 6.85
C MET A 3 16.21 -12.85 7.16
N PRO A 4 16.98 -13.44 6.24
CA PRO A 4 18.42 -13.56 6.40
C PRO A 4 19.06 -12.17 6.48
N MET A 5 20.04 -12.03 7.36
CA MET A 5 20.84 -10.82 7.45
C MET A 5 21.54 -10.56 6.11
N HIS A 6 21.62 -9.29 5.71
CA HIS A 6 22.29 -8.87 4.48
C HIS A 6 21.71 -9.43 3.18
N ILE A 7 20.40 -9.74 3.13
CA ILE A 7 19.75 -10.16 1.89
C ILE A 7 20.00 -9.18 0.73
N GLY A 8 20.23 -7.89 1.03
CA GLY A 8 20.60 -6.87 0.04
C GLY A 8 21.91 -7.11 -0.71
N LYS A 9 22.70 -8.13 -0.35
CA LYS A 9 23.87 -8.61 -1.11
C LYS A 9 23.48 -9.43 -2.34
N LEU A 10 22.28 -9.99 -2.39
CA LEU A 10 21.78 -10.79 -3.52
C LEU A 10 21.36 -9.89 -4.70
N LYS A 11 22.33 -9.24 -5.35
CA LYS A 11 22.07 -8.22 -6.40
C LYS A 11 21.32 -8.77 -7.62
N CYS A 12 21.48 -10.05 -7.93
CA CYS A 12 20.82 -10.71 -9.04
C CYS A 12 19.45 -11.31 -8.66
N LEU A 13 18.98 -11.12 -7.41
CA LEU A 13 17.70 -11.66 -6.99
C LEU A 13 16.56 -10.96 -7.75
N GLN A 14 15.79 -11.77 -8.49
CA GLN A 14 14.66 -11.29 -9.28
C GLN A 14 13.32 -11.55 -8.59
N THR A 15 13.20 -12.62 -7.81
CA THR A 15 11.95 -12.99 -7.16
C THR A 15 12.15 -13.07 -5.66
N LEU A 16 11.32 -12.33 -4.92
CA LEU A 16 11.20 -12.41 -3.48
C LEU A 16 9.73 -12.17 -3.13
N THR A 17 9.05 -13.21 -2.66
CA THR A 17 7.61 -13.14 -2.41
C THR A 17 7.27 -12.48 -1.08
N LYS A 18 8.15 -12.58 -0.08
CA LYS A 18 7.95 -12.00 1.26
C LYS A 18 9.22 -11.34 1.76
N PHE A 19 9.09 -10.14 2.33
CA PHE A 19 10.14 -9.42 3.03
C PHE A 19 9.63 -9.04 4.43
N VAL A 20 10.19 -9.66 5.46
CA VAL A 20 9.80 -9.45 6.86
C VAL A 20 10.79 -8.51 7.54
N ILE A 21 10.31 -7.38 8.05
CA ILE A 21 11.14 -6.40 8.74
C ILE A 21 11.27 -6.80 10.21
N SER A 22 12.51 -6.93 10.70
CA SER A 22 12.75 -7.39 12.07
C SER A 22 13.78 -6.53 12.77
N LYS A 23 13.39 -5.97 13.92
CA LYS A 23 14.30 -5.32 14.86
C LYS A 23 15.26 -6.31 15.52
N ARG A 24 14.87 -7.58 15.65
CA ARG A 24 15.67 -8.63 16.31
C ARG A 24 16.86 -9.07 15.47
N THR A 25 16.63 -9.32 14.18
CA THR A 25 17.69 -9.75 13.25
C THR A 25 18.42 -8.58 12.59
N GLY A 26 17.98 -7.34 12.86
CA GLY A 26 18.53 -6.14 12.22
C GLY A 26 18.20 -6.03 10.73
N CYS A 27 17.23 -6.82 10.22
CA CYS A 27 16.81 -6.73 8.82
C CYS A 27 15.97 -5.45 8.62
N SER A 28 16.69 -4.37 8.31
CA SER A 28 16.09 -3.08 7.95
C SER A 28 15.45 -3.14 6.56
N ILE A 29 14.35 -2.41 6.39
CA ILE A 29 13.73 -2.20 5.08
C ILE A 29 14.69 -1.59 4.04
N ARG A 30 15.78 -0.96 4.47
CA ARG A 30 16.85 -0.48 3.58
C ARG A 30 17.57 -1.61 2.82
N GLU A 31 17.55 -2.84 3.34
CA GLU A 31 18.06 -4.01 2.62
C GLU A 31 17.21 -4.31 1.37
N LEU A 32 15.89 -4.07 1.41
CA LEU A 32 15.03 -4.19 0.23
C LEU A 32 15.38 -3.15 -0.85
N GLY A 33 15.86 -1.97 -0.44
CA GLY A 33 16.38 -0.95 -1.35
C GLY A 33 17.53 -1.43 -2.22
N LYS A 34 18.33 -2.37 -1.70
CA LYS A 34 19.53 -2.91 -2.35
C LYS A 34 19.22 -3.98 -3.42
N LEU A 35 17.98 -4.45 -3.48
CA LEU A 35 17.48 -5.48 -4.40
C LEU A 35 16.76 -4.82 -5.59
N ALA A 36 17.53 -4.25 -6.52
CA ALA A 36 16.98 -3.43 -7.61
C ALA A 36 16.19 -4.24 -8.65
N ASN A 37 16.55 -5.50 -8.85
CA ASN A 37 16.04 -6.35 -9.94
C ASN A 37 14.76 -7.12 -9.57
N LEU A 38 14.12 -6.80 -8.44
CA LEU A 38 12.91 -7.51 -8.01
C LEU A 38 11.74 -7.29 -8.97
N GLN A 39 11.05 -8.38 -9.26
CA GLN A 39 9.96 -8.48 -10.23
C GLN A 39 8.80 -9.29 -9.64
N GLY A 40 7.65 -9.18 -10.29
CA GLY A 40 6.48 -9.99 -9.95
C GLY A 40 5.78 -9.49 -8.69
N ALA A 41 5.67 -10.33 -7.68
CA ALA A 41 4.90 -10.08 -6.46
C ALA A 41 5.78 -10.01 -5.21
N LEU A 42 5.52 -9.01 -4.36
CA LEU A 42 6.22 -8.82 -3.09
C LEU A 42 5.23 -8.43 -1.99
N SER A 43 5.26 -9.16 -0.88
CA SER A 43 4.62 -8.78 0.37
C SER A 43 5.67 -8.25 1.35
N ILE A 44 5.44 -7.06 1.89
CA ILE A 44 6.28 -6.44 2.94
C ILE A 44 5.51 -6.54 4.25
N LEU A 45 6.06 -7.30 5.19
CA LEU A 45 5.43 -7.64 6.45
C LEU A 45 6.11 -6.91 7.61
N ASP A 46 5.37 -6.79 8.72
CA ASP A 46 5.81 -6.20 9.99
C ASP A 46 6.25 -4.73 9.83
N LEU A 47 5.50 -3.96 9.04
CA LEU A 47 5.78 -2.56 8.73
C LEU A 47 5.72 -1.62 9.95
N GLU A 48 5.14 -2.05 11.08
CA GLU A 48 5.20 -1.32 12.34
C GLU A 48 6.63 -1.16 12.89
N ASN A 49 7.59 -1.96 12.37
CA ASN A 49 8.99 -1.84 12.71
C ASN A 49 9.74 -0.74 11.94
N VAL A 50 9.08 -0.04 11.01
CA VAL A 50 9.65 1.13 10.29
C VAL A 50 9.23 2.41 11.00
N GLU A 51 10.20 3.28 11.30
CA GLU A 51 9.97 4.42 12.20
C GLU A 51 9.78 5.74 11.46
N SER A 52 10.26 5.84 10.21
CA SER A 52 10.28 7.11 9.48
C SER A 52 9.98 6.98 7.99
N PHE A 53 9.52 8.09 7.41
CA PHE A 53 9.42 8.26 5.95
C PHE A 53 10.75 7.96 5.24
N ASN A 54 11.88 8.40 5.82
CA ASN A 54 13.20 8.23 5.20
C ASN A 54 13.66 6.76 5.17
N ASP A 55 13.32 5.98 6.20
CA ASP A 55 13.59 4.55 6.19
C ASP A 55 12.71 3.83 5.17
N ALA A 56 11.41 4.14 5.17
CA ALA A 56 10.47 3.62 4.19
C ALA A 56 10.90 3.92 2.74
N LYS A 57 11.31 5.16 2.46
CA LYS A 57 11.86 5.58 1.16
C LYS A 57 13.11 4.78 0.77
N GLY A 58 13.88 4.33 1.76
CA GLY A 58 15.01 3.43 1.58
C GLY A 58 14.66 2.12 0.88
N ALA A 59 13.41 1.66 0.95
CA ALA A 59 12.92 0.48 0.21
C ALA A 59 13.04 0.63 -1.31
N SER A 60 13.12 1.86 -1.82
CA SER A 60 13.28 2.19 -3.24
C SER A 60 12.27 1.47 -4.15
N LEU A 61 11.01 1.35 -3.71
CA LEU A 61 9.94 0.67 -4.45
C LEU A 61 9.61 1.38 -5.78
N ARG A 62 9.77 2.71 -5.82
CA ARG A 62 9.68 3.50 -7.06
C ARG A 62 10.66 3.08 -8.14
N ASN A 63 11.77 2.41 -7.81
CA ASN A 63 12.79 2.04 -8.79
C ASN A 63 12.61 0.60 -9.30
N LYS A 64 11.67 -0.17 -8.73
CA LYS A 64 11.41 -1.57 -9.09
C LYS A 64 10.31 -1.63 -10.16
N THR A 65 10.68 -1.36 -11.41
CA THR A 65 9.76 -1.20 -12.56
C THR A 65 8.99 -2.47 -12.92
N ASP A 66 9.54 -3.63 -12.56
CA ASP A 66 9.01 -4.95 -12.87
C ASP A 66 8.21 -5.58 -11.72
N LEU A 67 8.12 -4.88 -10.58
CA LEU A 67 7.21 -5.25 -9.51
C LEU A 67 5.77 -4.91 -9.92
N LYS A 68 4.91 -5.94 -10.00
CA LYS A 68 3.52 -5.83 -10.47
C LYS A 68 2.50 -5.99 -9.34
N VAL A 69 2.85 -6.70 -8.27
CA VAL A 69 1.97 -6.91 -7.12
C VAL A 69 2.71 -6.51 -5.85
N LEU A 70 2.06 -5.68 -5.04
CA LEU A 70 2.61 -5.20 -3.77
C LEU A 70 1.58 -5.40 -2.66
N GLU A 71 2.00 -6.05 -1.58
CA GLU A 71 1.23 -6.12 -0.35
C GLU A 71 2.00 -5.41 0.77
N LEU A 72 1.33 -4.50 1.48
CA LEU A 72 1.86 -3.77 2.62
C LEU A 72 1.08 -4.22 3.86
N ASN A 73 1.78 -4.85 4.81
CA ASN A 73 1.15 -5.44 5.98
C ASN A 73 1.81 -4.93 7.26
N TRP A 74 0.97 -4.35 8.13
CA TRP A 74 1.32 -4.04 9.51
C TRP A 74 0.80 -5.16 10.42
N LYS A 75 1.44 -5.33 11.58
CA LYS A 75 0.97 -6.29 12.56
C LYS A 75 -0.40 -5.90 13.12
N GLU A 76 -1.33 -6.85 13.04
CA GLU A 76 -2.66 -6.77 13.65
C GLU A 76 -2.54 -6.53 15.17
N GLY A 77 -3.39 -5.65 15.71
CA GLY A 77 -3.41 -5.33 17.14
C GLY A 77 -2.16 -4.61 17.65
N SER A 78 -1.27 -4.13 16.77
CA SER A 78 -0.04 -3.44 17.17
C SER A 78 -0.28 -2.11 17.89
N ASN A 79 -1.44 -1.46 17.69
CA ASN A 79 -1.76 -0.17 18.30
C ASN A 79 -3.26 -0.01 18.57
N THR A 80 -3.59 0.69 19.66
CA THR A 80 -4.96 1.09 20.04
C THR A 80 -5.26 2.56 19.74
N LYS A 81 -4.38 3.24 19.00
CA LYS A 81 -4.49 4.66 18.63
C LYS A 81 -4.01 4.89 17.20
N ILE A 82 -4.50 5.98 16.61
CA ILE A 82 -4.02 6.51 15.32
C ILE A 82 -2.50 6.72 15.35
N SER A 83 -1.82 6.35 14.26
CA SER A 83 -0.36 6.40 14.15
C SER A 83 0.11 7.31 13.02
N GLU A 84 0.62 8.50 13.37
CA GLU A 84 1.26 9.42 12.41
C GLU A 84 2.54 8.83 11.79
N SER A 85 3.29 8.03 12.56
CA SER A 85 4.49 7.36 12.04
C SER A 85 4.14 6.40 10.91
N GLN A 86 3.06 5.63 11.03
CA GLN A 86 2.62 4.77 9.94
C GLN A 86 2.19 5.57 8.70
N SER A 87 1.53 6.73 8.87
CA SER A 87 1.22 7.65 7.76
C SER A 87 2.47 8.11 7.01
N ASN A 88 3.54 8.43 7.75
CA ASN A 88 4.83 8.78 7.15
C ASN A 88 5.47 7.59 6.43
N VAL A 89 5.39 6.39 7.01
CA VAL A 89 5.94 5.16 6.43
C VAL A 89 5.24 4.83 5.10
N ILE A 90 3.91 4.74 5.07
CA ILE A 90 3.18 4.40 3.85
C ILE A 90 3.41 5.45 2.74
N ASN A 91 3.57 6.73 3.11
CA ASN A 91 3.91 7.77 2.15
C ASN A 91 5.31 7.56 1.52
N GLY A 92 6.26 7.04 2.29
CA GLY A 92 7.61 6.68 1.81
C GLY A 92 7.65 5.41 0.96
N LEU A 93 6.62 4.56 1.02
CA LEU A 93 6.51 3.28 0.31
C LEU A 93 5.85 3.38 -1.06
N GLN A 94 5.79 4.57 -1.67
CA GLN A 94 5.19 4.71 -2.99
C GLN A 94 5.85 3.74 -4.00
N PRO A 95 5.07 2.88 -4.68
CA PRO A 95 5.60 1.96 -5.68
C PRO A 95 5.84 2.65 -7.03
N HIS A 96 6.48 1.94 -7.96
CA HIS A 96 6.52 2.37 -9.35
C HIS A 96 5.10 2.32 -9.96
N ARG A 97 4.79 3.24 -10.89
CA ARG A 97 3.48 3.36 -11.58
C ARG A 97 3.08 2.15 -12.44
N ASN A 98 3.95 1.14 -12.54
CA ASN A 98 3.71 -0.08 -13.31
C ASN A 98 3.00 -1.16 -12.48
N LEU A 99 2.54 -0.83 -11.28
CA LEU A 99 1.85 -1.74 -10.40
C LEU A 99 0.50 -2.15 -10.98
N ASN A 100 0.16 -3.43 -10.86
CA ASN A 100 -1.10 -4.01 -11.29
C ASN A 100 -2.04 -4.26 -10.11
N SER A 101 -1.51 -4.64 -8.95
CA SER A 101 -2.30 -4.95 -7.75
C SER A 101 -1.65 -4.40 -6.49
N LEU A 102 -2.49 -3.81 -5.63
CA LEU A 102 -2.09 -3.27 -4.34
C LEU A 102 -2.98 -3.86 -3.23
N THR A 103 -2.35 -4.39 -2.18
CA THR A 103 -3.02 -4.78 -0.96
C THR A 103 -2.43 -4.01 0.22
N ILE A 104 -3.28 -3.44 1.08
CA ILE A 104 -2.86 -2.79 2.33
C ILE A 104 -3.68 -3.37 3.47
N MET A 105 -3.01 -3.91 4.49
CA MET A 105 -3.65 -4.59 5.62
C MET A 105 -3.19 -3.99 6.95
N TYR A 106 -4.14 -3.84 7.88
CA TYR A 106 -3.91 -3.45 9.28
C TYR A 106 -3.21 -2.09 9.46
N TYR A 107 -3.35 -1.18 8.49
CA TYR A 107 -2.78 0.15 8.55
C TYR A 107 -3.52 1.02 9.57
N MET A 108 -2.79 1.57 10.54
CA MET A 108 -3.32 2.31 11.69
C MET A 108 -3.14 3.84 11.58
N GLY A 109 -2.74 4.35 10.41
CA GLY A 109 -2.73 5.80 10.19
C GLY A 109 -4.11 6.34 9.81
N GLY A 110 -4.29 7.65 9.95
CA GLY A 110 -5.61 8.28 9.80
C GLY A 110 -6.07 8.52 8.37
N ARG A 111 -5.13 8.54 7.40
CA ARG A 111 -5.44 8.83 5.99
C ARG A 111 -4.42 8.16 5.09
N PHE A 112 -4.89 7.66 3.94
CA PHE A 112 -3.99 7.17 2.90
C PHE A 112 -3.23 8.33 2.22
N PRO A 113 -1.98 8.07 1.78
CA PRO A 113 -1.25 9.03 0.98
C PRO A 113 -1.86 9.15 -0.42
N ASN A 114 -1.70 10.32 -1.05
CA ASN A 114 -2.31 10.64 -2.35
C ASN A 114 -2.01 9.61 -3.44
N TRP A 115 -0.83 8.98 -3.41
CA TRP A 115 -0.41 8.02 -4.43
C TRP A 115 -1.32 6.79 -4.52
N VAL A 116 -2.08 6.45 -3.48
CA VAL A 116 -2.99 5.27 -3.49
C VAL A 116 -4.16 5.46 -4.47
N GLY A 117 -4.63 6.70 -4.64
CA GLY A 117 -5.71 7.05 -5.58
C GLY A 117 -5.27 7.93 -6.74
N ASP A 118 -3.96 8.04 -6.98
CA ASP A 118 -3.43 8.93 -8.02
C ASP A 118 -3.63 8.30 -9.41
N HIS A 119 -4.27 9.06 -10.32
CA HIS A 119 -4.59 8.62 -11.69
C HIS A 119 -3.36 8.15 -12.50
N SER A 120 -2.14 8.54 -12.12
CA SER A 120 -0.91 8.08 -12.78
C SER A 120 -0.61 6.60 -12.56
N PHE A 121 -1.29 5.93 -11.61
CA PHE A 121 -1.30 4.47 -11.45
C PHE A 121 -2.25 3.79 -12.43
N SER A 122 -2.09 4.10 -13.72
CA SER A 122 -3.01 3.69 -14.78
C SER A 122 -3.07 2.18 -15.05
N LYS A 123 -2.13 1.39 -14.52
CA LYS A 123 -2.08 -0.07 -14.67
C LYS A 123 -2.72 -0.84 -13.52
N VAL A 124 -3.11 -0.15 -12.44
CA VAL A 124 -3.71 -0.81 -11.28
C VAL A 124 -5.10 -1.31 -11.67
N THR A 125 -5.28 -2.63 -11.55
CA THR A 125 -6.52 -3.33 -11.86
C THR A 125 -7.20 -3.89 -10.61
N SER A 126 -6.46 -4.04 -9.51
CA SER A 126 -6.95 -4.61 -8.27
C SER A 126 -6.43 -3.84 -7.07
N ILE A 127 -7.34 -3.46 -6.16
CA ILE A 127 -7.00 -2.88 -4.87
C ILE A 127 -7.77 -3.63 -3.78
N HIS A 128 -7.04 -4.02 -2.74
CA HIS A 128 -7.61 -4.56 -1.51
C HIS A 128 -7.13 -3.76 -0.30
N LEU A 129 -8.08 -3.21 0.45
CA LEU A 129 -7.83 -2.52 1.71
C LEU A 129 -8.54 -3.27 2.83
N GLU A 130 -7.81 -3.66 3.86
CA GLU A 130 -8.35 -4.47 4.95
C GLU A 130 -7.91 -3.95 6.32
N LYS A 131 -8.87 -3.88 7.25
CA LYS A 131 -8.64 -3.58 8.68
C LYS A 131 -7.85 -2.29 8.90
N CYS A 132 -8.09 -1.26 8.07
CA CYS A 132 -7.47 0.05 8.21
C CYS A 132 -8.34 0.96 9.11
N GLN A 133 -8.59 0.50 10.33
CA GLN A 133 -9.69 0.94 11.19
C GLN A 133 -9.71 2.45 11.51
N TYR A 134 -8.57 3.13 11.57
CA TYR A 134 -8.51 4.57 11.90
C TYR A 134 -8.62 5.49 10.69
N CYS A 135 -8.67 4.95 9.47
CA CYS A 135 -8.86 5.76 8.28
C CYS A 135 -10.27 6.35 8.26
N SER A 136 -10.37 7.68 8.24
CA SER A 136 -11.66 8.39 8.23
C SER A 136 -12.15 8.77 6.84
N SER A 137 -11.35 8.53 5.80
CA SER A 137 -11.69 8.81 4.41
C SER A 137 -10.98 7.83 3.48
N LEU A 138 -11.63 7.48 2.37
CA LEU A 138 -11.01 6.68 1.31
C LEU A 138 -10.19 7.56 0.36
N PRO A 139 -9.15 7.02 -0.29
CA PRO A 139 -8.45 7.72 -1.36
C PRO A 139 -9.33 7.81 -2.61
N ALA A 140 -8.95 8.66 -3.56
CA ALA A 140 -9.67 8.91 -4.82
C ALA A 140 -9.57 7.74 -5.83
N LEU A 141 -10.00 6.54 -5.41
CA LEU A 141 -9.90 5.31 -6.19
C LEU A 141 -10.72 5.36 -7.48
N GLY A 142 -11.72 6.24 -7.56
CA GLY A 142 -12.51 6.49 -8.77
C GLY A 142 -11.71 7.06 -9.94
N LEU A 143 -10.56 7.68 -9.67
CA LEU A 143 -9.66 8.23 -10.68
C LEU A 143 -8.76 7.20 -11.35
N LEU A 144 -8.72 5.96 -10.84
CA LEU A 144 -7.86 4.92 -11.39
C LEU A 144 -8.50 4.32 -12.65
N PRO A 145 -7.91 4.54 -13.84
CA PRO A 145 -8.61 4.29 -15.11
C PRO A 145 -8.81 2.81 -15.41
N SER A 146 -7.95 1.93 -14.88
CA SER A 146 -7.97 0.48 -15.15
C SER A 146 -8.49 -0.35 -13.98
N LEU A 147 -8.95 0.29 -12.90
CA LEU A 147 -9.37 -0.41 -11.69
C LEU A 147 -10.60 -1.26 -11.98
N GLN A 148 -10.47 -2.58 -11.83
CA GLN A 148 -11.53 -3.56 -12.10
C GLN A 148 -12.07 -4.20 -10.82
N ASN A 149 -11.21 -4.43 -9.84
CA ASN A 149 -11.56 -5.10 -8.58
C ASN A 149 -11.19 -4.19 -7.42
N LEU A 150 -12.18 -3.82 -6.62
CA LEU A 150 -12.00 -3.05 -5.41
C LEU A 150 -12.66 -3.77 -4.23
N SER A 151 -11.87 -4.07 -3.21
CA SER A 151 -12.33 -4.70 -1.98
C SER A 151 -11.89 -3.88 -0.77
N ILE A 152 -12.85 -3.40 0.00
CA ILE A 152 -12.66 -2.58 1.20
C ILE A 152 -13.33 -3.32 2.37
N VAL A 153 -12.54 -3.73 3.35
CA VAL A 153 -13.01 -4.62 4.43
C VAL A 153 -12.57 -4.10 5.79
N GLY A 154 -13.48 -4.07 6.77
CA GLY A 154 -13.11 -3.83 8.16
C GLY A 154 -12.66 -2.40 8.46
N PHE A 155 -13.37 -1.39 7.95
CA PHE A 155 -13.09 0.00 8.26
C PHE A 155 -14.07 0.54 9.29
N ASP A 156 -13.53 0.96 10.44
CA ASP A 156 -14.33 1.50 11.54
C ASP A 156 -14.40 3.03 11.46
N GLY A 157 -13.38 3.72 10.95
CA GLY A 157 -13.34 5.18 10.88
C GLY A 157 -14.19 5.80 9.76
N ILE A 158 -14.67 4.98 8.82
CA ILE A 158 -15.50 5.43 7.68
C ILE A 158 -16.96 5.40 8.08
N VAL A 159 -17.60 6.57 8.11
CA VAL A 159 -19.05 6.72 8.35
C VAL A 159 -19.83 6.95 7.06
N ASN A 160 -19.18 7.55 6.06
CA ASN A 160 -19.74 7.74 4.73
C ASN A 160 -18.65 7.65 3.66
N VAL A 161 -19.05 7.37 2.42
CA VAL A 161 -18.17 7.42 1.25
C VAL A 161 -18.48 8.72 0.52
N GLY A 162 -17.62 9.72 0.68
CA GLY A 162 -17.80 11.04 0.09
C GLY A 162 -17.29 11.16 -1.34
N GLU A 163 -17.41 12.37 -1.90
CA GLU A 163 -16.97 12.69 -3.27
C GLU A 163 -15.47 12.47 -3.50
N GLU A 164 -14.66 12.52 -2.44
CA GLU A 164 -13.23 12.27 -2.48
C GLU A 164 -12.91 10.88 -3.03
N PHE A 165 -13.77 9.88 -2.78
CA PHE A 165 -13.59 8.52 -3.26
C PHE A 165 -13.72 8.42 -4.79
N TYR A 166 -14.63 9.22 -5.36
CA TYR A 166 -14.91 9.27 -6.79
C TYR A 166 -13.90 10.15 -7.54
N GLY A 167 -13.29 11.12 -6.85
CA GLY A 167 -12.30 12.03 -7.41
C GLY A 167 -12.89 13.24 -8.12
N SER A 168 -13.85 13.92 -7.48
CA SER A 168 -14.48 15.12 -8.04
C SER A 168 -13.44 16.25 -8.23
N THR A 169 -12.99 16.46 -9.48
CA THR A 169 -12.38 17.72 -9.91
C THR A 169 -13.45 18.44 -10.71
N GLY A 170 -13.87 19.62 -10.24
CA GLY A 170 -15.07 20.37 -10.69
C GLY A 170 -15.09 20.85 -12.16
N SER A 171 -14.46 20.12 -13.07
CA SER A 171 -14.37 20.41 -14.51
C SER A 171 -14.15 19.15 -15.39
N SER A 172 -13.98 17.94 -14.83
CA SER A 172 -13.62 16.76 -15.65
C SER A 172 -14.83 15.91 -16.05
N SER A 173 -14.98 15.63 -17.35
CA SER A 173 -15.88 14.63 -17.94
C SER A 173 -15.46 13.17 -17.66
N ILE A 174 -14.54 12.96 -16.72
CA ILE A 174 -14.02 11.65 -16.35
C ILE A 174 -15.08 10.96 -15.49
N LYS A 175 -15.72 9.93 -16.05
CA LYS A 175 -16.60 9.05 -15.30
C LYS A 175 -15.77 8.28 -14.26
N PRO A 176 -16.02 8.46 -12.96
CA PRO A 176 -15.36 7.67 -11.93
C PRO A 176 -15.58 6.17 -12.15
N PHE A 177 -14.58 5.35 -11.84
CA PHE A 177 -14.68 3.89 -11.90
C PHE A 177 -15.07 3.34 -13.29
N GLY A 178 -14.56 3.94 -14.37
CA GLY A 178 -14.91 3.57 -15.75
C GLY A 178 -14.67 2.10 -16.14
N ALA A 179 -13.75 1.40 -15.44
CA ALA A 179 -13.42 0.00 -15.70
C ALA A 179 -13.86 -0.98 -14.60
N LEU A 180 -14.54 -0.50 -13.54
CA LEU A 180 -14.83 -1.30 -12.35
C LEU A 180 -15.84 -2.41 -12.65
N LYS A 181 -15.52 -3.63 -12.23
CA LYS A 181 -16.34 -4.83 -12.40
C LYS A 181 -16.84 -5.38 -11.08
N VAL A 182 -15.99 -5.34 -10.06
CA VAL A 182 -16.27 -5.85 -8.71
C VAL A 182 -15.99 -4.75 -7.71
N LEU A 183 -17.02 -4.39 -6.96
CA LEU A 183 -16.94 -3.53 -5.80
C LEU A 183 -17.43 -4.30 -4.58
N LYS A 184 -16.60 -4.35 -3.55
CA LYS A 184 -16.89 -5.11 -2.34
C LYS A 184 -16.61 -4.24 -1.12
N PHE A 185 -17.64 -4.09 -0.29
CA PHE A 185 -17.55 -3.53 1.06
C PHE A 185 -18.01 -4.61 2.04
N GLU A 186 -17.20 -4.93 3.04
CA GLU A 186 -17.55 -5.90 4.08
C GLU A 186 -17.09 -5.46 5.46
N GLN A 187 -17.81 -5.87 6.50
CA GLN A 187 -17.46 -5.60 7.90
C GLN A 187 -17.20 -4.11 8.19
N MET A 188 -17.98 -3.22 7.58
CA MET A 188 -17.97 -1.78 7.88
C MET A 188 -18.79 -1.57 9.17
N LEU A 189 -18.19 -1.05 10.24
CA LEU A 189 -18.86 -0.96 11.55
C LEU A 189 -19.84 0.22 11.67
N ASN A 190 -19.70 1.25 10.85
CA ASN A 190 -20.52 2.46 10.87
C ASN A 190 -21.37 2.62 9.61
#